data_AF-A0A7W0JXY0-F1
#
_entry.id   AF-A0A7W0JXY0-F1
#
_cell.length_a   1.000
_cell.length_b   1.000
_cell.length_c   1.000
_cell.angle_alpha   90.00
_cell.angle_beta   90.00
_cell.angle_gamma   90.00
#
_symmetry.space_group_name_H-M   'P 1'
#
loop_
_entity.id
_entity.type
_entity.pdbx_description
1 polymer ?
#
loop_
_entity_poly.entity_id
_entity_poly.type
_entity_poly.pdbx_seq_one_letter_code
_entity_poly.pdbx_strand_id
1 'polypeptide(L)'
;MLLDPAADTFTELLYDIARSLIHHGWNKLVFVNGHGSNTKVIDPLLRRIKYETGAFAALYKPYAERYIGLLEDLLENPPDETPGWHASELETSQVMAHDPRMVDMDRAAEDRAQVPQWLPESFIKTDGAPDVEFDGYQYFVFPMDHAEFSKTGVIGNPMRATPEKGDEALNRFADHLVKALDEFRRVDVTVTKRAFEDRV
;
A
#
# COMPACT_ATOMS: atom_id res chain seq x y z
N MET A 1 15.82 2.15 -14.69
CA MET A 1 16.39 2.49 -13.36
C MET A 1 15.25 2.43 -12.37
N LEU A 2 15.16 1.37 -11.59
CA LEU A 2 14.24 1.30 -10.46
C LEU A 2 14.82 2.15 -9.33
N LEU A 3 14.03 3.07 -8.78
CA LEU A 3 14.40 3.82 -7.59
C LEU A 3 13.81 3.07 -6.39
N ASP A 4 14.65 2.27 -5.73
CA ASP A 4 14.29 1.56 -4.50
C ASP A 4 15.20 2.08 -3.36
N PRO A 5 14.74 3.06 -2.56
CA PRO A 5 15.54 3.57 -1.46
C PRO A 5 15.68 2.50 -0.37
N ALA A 6 16.86 2.42 0.26
CA ALA A 6 17.02 1.57 1.43
C ALA A 6 15.94 1.91 2.48
N ALA A 7 15.43 0.89 3.17
CA ALA A 7 14.35 1.05 4.15
C ALA A 7 14.66 2.13 5.20
N ASP A 8 15.91 2.23 5.65
CA ASP A 8 16.37 3.25 6.58
C ASP A 8 16.28 4.66 5.98
N THR A 9 16.65 4.81 4.70
CA THR A 9 16.54 6.11 4.00
C THR A 9 15.09 6.57 3.91
N PHE A 10 14.17 5.67 3.55
CA PHE A 10 12.75 6.00 3.48
C PHE A 10 12.16 6.29 4.87
N THR A 11 12.55 5.51 5.87
CA THR A 11 12.12 5.70 7.27
C THR A 11 12.57 7.05 7.82
N GLU A 12 13.85 7.39 7.68
CA GLU A 12 14.38 8.65 8.21
C GLU A 12 13.82 9.86 7.45
N LEU A 13 13.62 9.76 6.13
CA LEU A 13 12.95 10.81 5.36
C LEU A 13 11.54 11.10 5.92
N LEU A 14 10.74 10.07 6.11
CA LEU A 14 9.38 10.22 6.65
C LEU A 14 9.40 10.69 8.11
N TYR A 15 10.38 10.25 8.90
CA TYR A 15 10.59 10.68 10.28
C TYR A 15 10.91 12.17 10.35
N ASP A 16 11.84 12.66 9.52
CA ASP A 16 12.22 14.07 9.49
C ASP A 16 11.05 14.97 9.08
N ILE A 17 10.24 14.53 8.10
CA ILE A 17 8.99 15.22 7.73
C ILE A 17 8.04 15.27 8.92
N ALA A 18 7.79 14.13 9.57
CA ALA A 18 6.87 14.04 10.70
C ALA A 18 7.33 14.90 11.89
N ARG A 19 8.61 14.82 12.27
CA ARG A 19 9.21 15.61 13.34
C ARG A 19 9.18 17.10 13.03
N SER A 20 9.44 17.48 11.78
CA SER A 20 9.33 18.87 11.33
C SER A 20 7.90 19.38 11.48
N LEU A 21 6.89 18.62 11.05
CA LEU A 21 5.48 19.01 11.24
C LEU A 21 5.13 19.14 12.73
N ILE A 22 5.53 18.18 13.56
CA ILE A 22 5.25 18.21 15.00
C ILE A 22 5.92 19.42 15.68
N HIS A 23 7.14 19.75 15.28
CA HIS A 23 7.87 20.93 15.74
C HIS A 23 7.10 22.22 15.41
N HIS A 24 6.50 22.31 14.22
CA HIS A 24 5.69 23.46 13.79
C HIS A 24 4.24 23.46 14.32
N GLY A 25 3.88 22.55 15.23
CA GLY A 25 2.61 22.59 15.96
C GLY A 25 1.56 21.56 15.52
N TRP A 26 1.85 20.71 14.53
CA TRP A 26 0.94 19.63 14.15
C TRP A 26 0.93 18.53 15.23
N ASN A 27 -0.27 18.10 15.64
CA ASN A 27 -0.43 17.09 16.69
C ASN A 27 -0.86 15.72 16.17
N LYS A 28 -1.36 15.67 14.93
CA LYS A 28 -1.97 14.49 14.31
C LYS A 28 -1.45 14.36 12.89
N LEU A 29 -0.93 13.19 12.54
CA LEU A 29 -0.39 12.86 11.23
C LEU A 29 -1.09 11.61 10.70
N VAL A 30 -1.53 11.65 9.44
CA VAL A 30 -2.09 10.50 8.73
C VAL A 30 -1.26 10.27 7.49
N PHE A 31 -0.61 9.11 7.41
CA PHE A 31 0.18 8.67 6.27
C PHE A 31 -0.76 7.94 5.31
N VAL A 32 -0.93 8.45 4.10
CA VAL A 32 -1.72 7.79 3.06
C VAL A 32 -0.77 7.00 2.16
N ASN A 33 -0.90 5.67 2.15
CA ASN A 33 0.05 4.78 1.49
C ASN A 33 -0.64 3.87 0.47
N GLY A 34 -0.34 4.09 -0.82
CA GLY A 34 -0.85 3.28 -1.93
C GLY A 34 -0.04 2.02 -2.24
N HIS A 35 1.08 1.76 -1.56
CA HIS A 35 1.94 0.62 -1.87
C HIS A 35 2.09 -0.34 -0.67
N GLY A 36 1.62 -1.58 -0.81
CA GLY A 36 1.54 -2.55 0.29
C GLY A 36 2.86 -2.76 1.04
N SER A 37 3.97 -2.91 0.32
CA SER A 37 5.31 -3.19 0.88
C SER A 37 5.82 -2.10 1.83
N ASN A 38 5.43 -0.84 1.62
CA ASN A 38 5.80 0.28 2.50
C ASN A 38 5.22 0.14 3.92
N THR A 39 4.17 -0.66 4.11
CA THR A 39 3.55 -0.87 5.43
C THR A 39 4.56 -1.40 6.45
N LYS A 40 5.46 -2.30 6.03
CA LYS A 40 6.49 -2.89 6.92
C LYS A 40 7.50 -1.85 7.43
N VAL A 41 7.72 -0.79 6.64
CA VAL A 41 8.64 0.31 6.96
C VAL A 41 7.93 1.40 7.76
N ILE A 42 6.69 1.72 7.41
CA ILE A 42 5.90 2.77 8.08
C ILE A 42 5.42 2.31 9.48
N ASP A 43 5.08 1.04 9.68
CA ASP A 43 4.58 0.52 10.96
C ASP A 43 5.52 0.82 12.17
N PRO A 44 6.84 0.55 12.13
CA PRO A 44 7.74 0.94 13.21
C PRO A 44 7.90 2.47 13.33
N LEU A 45 7.86 3.22 12.21
CA LEU A 45 7.89 4.68 12.22
C LEU A 45 6.74 5.29 13.01
N LEU A 46 5.51 4.80 12.84
CA LEU A 46 4.34 5.31 13.59
C LEU A 46 4.55 5.15 15.11
N ARG A 47 5.12 4.01 15.53
CA ARG A 47 5.43 3.77 16.95
C ARG A 47 6.50 4.72 17.45
N ARG A 48 7.56 4.93 16.66
CA ARG A 48 8.62 5.89 16.98
C ARG A 48 8.05 7.30 17.19
N ILE A 49 7.23 7.80 16.26
CA ILE A 49 6.56 9.10 16.39
C ILE A 49 5.73 9.17 17.68
N LYS A 50 4.87 8.16 17.90
CA LYS A 50 4.00 8.13 19.08
C LYS A 50 4.78 8.11 20.38
N TYR A 51 5.78 7.26 20.51
CA TYR A 51 6.54 7.09 21.76
C TYR A 51 7.46 8.28 22.06
N GLU A 52 8.10 8.85 21.04
CA GLU A 52 9.03 9.95 21.25
C GLU A 52 8.32 11.29 21.49
N THR A 53 7.15 11.49 20.89
CA THR A 53 6.51 12.82 20.85
C THR A 53 5.15 12.88 21.50
N GLY A 54 4.45 11.75 21.68
CA GLY A 54 3.04 11.72 22.08
C GLY A 54 2.06 12.13 20.98
N ALA A 55 2.54 12.47 19.77
CA ALA A 55 1.68 12.82 18.65
C ALA A 55 0.84 11.61 18.17
N PHE A 56 -0.33 11.89 17.62
CA PHE A 56 -1.15 10.90 16.94
C PHE A 56 -0.56 10.63 15.56
N ALA A 57 -0.33 9.36 15.24
CA ALA A 57 0.14 8.91 13.94
C ALA A 57 -0.69 7.71 13.49
N ALA A 58 -1.21 7.76 12.26
CA ALA A 58 -1.99 6.68 11.67
C ALA A 58 -1.54 6.42 10.23
N LEU A 59 -1.74 5.18 9.77
CA LEU A 59 -1.52 4.78 8.37
C LEU A 59 -2.87 4.43 7.74
N TYR A 60 -3.19 5.10 6.65
CA TYR A 60 -4.33 4.83 5.79
C TYR A 60 -3.87 4.13 4.52
N LYS A 61 -4.56 3.05 4.14
CA LYS A 61 -4.14 2.10 3.09
C LYS A 61 -5.23 2.00 2.00
N PRO A 62 -5.32 2.97 1.08
CA PRO A 62 -6.35 3.00 0.03
C PRO A 62 -5.98 2.08 -1.15
N TYR A 63 -5.80 0.78 -0.87
CA TYR A 63 -5.55 -0.26 -1.87
C TYR A 63 -6.36 -1.52 -1.52
N ALA A 64 -6.48 -2.45 -2.47
CA ALA A 64 -7.43 -3.55 -2.39
C ALA A 64 -6.82 -4.94 -2.62
N GLU A 65 -5.58 -5.17 -2.15
CA GLU A 65 -4.82 -6.44 -2.30
C GLU A 65 -5.59 -7.65 -1.71
N ARG A 66 -5.32 -8.05 -0.46
CA ARG A 66 -6.06 -9.14 0.22
C ARG A 66 -7.39 -8.70 0.84
N TYR A 67 -7.66 -7.40 0.90
CA TYR A 67 -8.88 -6.85 1.47
C TYR A 67 -9.52 -5.88 0.49
N ILE A 68 -10.53 -6.35 -0.24
CA ILE A 68 -11.19 -5.59 -1.31
C ILE A 68 -12.11 -4.48 -0.77
N GLY A 69 -12.66 -4.69 0.43
CA GLY A 69 -13.36 -3.69 1.22
C GLY A 69 -14.40 -2.90 0.43
N LEU A 70 -14.18 -1.58 0.33
CA LEU A 70 -15.11 -0.62 -0.28
C LEU A 70 -15.35 -0.84 -1.80
N LEU A 71 -14.60 -1.75 -2.43
CA LEU A 71 -14.61 -1.94 -3.88
C LEU A 71 -15.18 -3.30 -4.33
N GLU A 72 -15.76 -4.09 -3.41
CA GLU A 72 -16.28 -5.44 -3.69
C GLU A 72 -17.33 -5.47 -4.81
N ASP A 73 -18.18 -4.44 -4.90
CA ASP A 73 -19.21 -4.27 -5.93
C ASP A 73 -18.72 -3.54 -7.19
N LEU A 74 -17.47 -3.07 -7.21
CA LEU A 74 -16.91 -2.25 -8.28
C LEU A 74 -15.97 -3.01 -9.21
N LEU A 75 -15.14 -3.90 -8.66
CA LEU A 75 -14.14 -4.65 -9.42
C LEU A 75 -14.75 -5.97 -9.94
N GLU A 76 -14.48 -6.30 -11.19
CA GLU A 76 -15.11 -7.41 -11.91
C GLU A 76 -14.23 -8.68 -11.97
N ASN A 77 -12.91 -8.53 -11.81
CA ASN A 77 -12.01 -9.66 -11.75
C ASN A 77 -12.39 -10.60 -10.59
N PRO A 78 -12.49 -11.92 -10.82
CA PRO A 78 -12.70 -12.88 -9.75
C PRO A 78 -11.45 -12.95 -8.84
N PRO A 79 -11.56 -13.53 -7.63
CA PRO A 79 -10.48 -13.54 -6.65
C PRO A 79 -9.14 -14.11 -7.16
N ASP A 80 -9.18 -15.14 -8.01
CA ASP A 80 -8.00 -15.76 -8.62
C ASP A 80 -7.32 -14.88 -9.69
N GLU A 81 -8.02 -13.85 -10.17
CA GLU A 81 -7.47 -12.79 -11.03
C GLU A 81 -7.04 -11.55 -10.25
N THR A 82 -7.01 -11.63 -8.91
CA THR A 82 -6.37 -10.66 -8.01
C THR A 82 -6.70 -9.18 -8.35
N PRO A 83 -7.99 -8.77 -8.30
CA PRO A 83 -8.51 -7.47 -8.77
C PRO A 83 -7.73 -6.23 -8.31
N GLY A 84 -7.33 -6.22 -7.04
CA GLY A 84 -6.66 -5.07 -6.42
C GLY A 84 -5.16 -5.20 -6.23
N TRP A 85 -4.54 -6.19 -6.87
CA TRP A 85 -3.09 -6.41 -6.83
C TRP A 85 -2.36 -5.66 -7.94
N HIS A 86 -1.04 -5.86 -8.01
CA HIS A 86 -0.14 -5.02 -8.76
C HIS A 86 -0.43 -4.99 -10.27
N ALA A 87 -0.69 -3.79 -10.79
CA ALA A 87 -1.06 -3.50 -12.17
C ALA A 87 -2.27 -4.31 -12.66
N SER A 88 -3.13 -4.76 -11.74
CA SER A 88 -4.40 -5.41 -12.07
C SER A 88 -5.48 -4.37 -12.40
N GLU A 89 -6.74 -4.77 -12.33
CA GLU A 89 -7.90 -3.95 -12.65
C GLU A 89 -7.93 -2.62 -11.90
N LEU A 90 -7.69 -2.62 -10.57
CA LEU A 90 -7.77 -1.41 -9.76
C LEU A 90 -6.71 -0.37 -10.12
N GLU A 91 -5.42 -0.73 -10.06
CA GLU A 91 -4.32 0.23 -10.29
C GLU A 91 -4.38 0.77 -11.73
N THR A 92 -4.68 -0.10 -12.71
CA THR A 92 -4.85 0.31 -14.11
C THR A 92 -6.00 1.29 -14.24
N SER A 93 -7.15 1.01 -13.64
CA SER A 93 -8.32 1.90 -13.65
C SER A 93 -8.00 3.27 -13.04
N GLN A 94 -7.30 3.31 -11.91
CA GLN A 94 -6.92 4.56 -11.22
C GLN A 94 -5.94 5.41 -12.05
N VAL A 95 -4.97 4.79 -12.73
CA VAL A 95 -4.07 5.53 -13.62
C VAL A 95 -4.84 6.04 -14.84
N MET A 96 -5.74 5.24 -15.42
CA MET A 96 -6.58 5.68 -16.54
C MET A 96 -7.50 6.84 -16.17
N ALA A 97 -8.04 6.87 -14.95
CA ALA A 97 -8.84 7.96 -14.43
C ALA A 97 -8.06 9.28 -14.32
N HIS A 98 -6.78 9.20 -13.89
CA HIS A 98 -5.91 10.37 -13.84
C HIS A 98 -5.51 10.85 -15.24
N ASP A 99 -4.98 9.96 -16.07
CA ASP A 99 -4.60 10.23 -17.45
C ASP A 99 -4.52 8.93 -18.25
N PRO A 100 -5.48 8.66 -19.16
CA PRO A 100 -5.49 7.40 -19.93
C PRO A 100 -4.28 7.27 -20.85
N ARG A 101 -3.57 8.36 -21.17
CA ARG A 101 -2.35 8.30 -22.01
C ARG A 101 -1.16 7.68 -21.28
N MET A 102 -1.24 7.53 -19.95
CA MET A 102 -0.23 6.84 -19.15
C MET A 102 -0.36 5.32 -19.20
N VAL A 103 -1.47 4.79 -19.76
CA VAL A 103 -1.72 3.36 -19.89
C VAL A 103 -1.77 2.98 -21.36
N ASP A 104 -0.84 2.13 -21.77
CA ASP A 104 -0.81 1.55 -23.12
C ASP A 104 -1.44 0.16 -23.09
N MET A 105 -2.75 0.09 -23.31
CA MET A 105 -3.52 -1.16 -23.23
C MET A 105 -3.13 -2.18 -24.31
N ASP A 106 -2.53 -1.77 -25.42
CA ASP A 106 -2.00 -2.70 -26.43
C ASP A 106 -0.82 -3.52 -25.90
N ARG A 107 -0.18 -3.05 -24.82
CA ARG A 107 0.91 -3.72 -24.11
C ARG A 107 0.47 -4.37 -22.80
N ALA A 108 -0.79 -4.22 -22.41
CA ALA A 108 -1.30 -4.83 -21.20
C ALA A 108 -1.24 -6.36 -21.31
N ALA A 109 -0.88 -7.00 -20.21
CA ALA A 109 -0.85 -8.45 -20.10
C ALA A 109 -1.37 -8.84 -18.72
N GLU A 110 -2.11 -9.93 -18.66
CA GLU A 110 -2.40 -10.56 -17.39
C GLU A 110 -1.26 -11.47 -16.96
N ASP A 111 -1.09 -11.63 -15.66
CA ASP A 111 -0.13 -12.56 -15.08
C ASP A 111 -0.64 -13.00 -13.71
N ARG A 112 -0.14 -14.13 -13.21
CA ARG A 112 -0.52 -14.68 -11.91
C ARG A 112 0.73 -14.92 -11.10
N ALA A 113 0.61 -14.74 -9.79
CA ALA A 113 1.71 -15.09 -8.91
C ALA A 113 1.98 -16.60 -9.03
N GLN A 114 3.26 -16.96 -9.02
CA GLN A 114 3.71 -18.35 -9.06
C GLN A 114 4.70 -18.61 -7.94
N VAL A 115 4.80 -19.87 -7.52
CA VAL A 115 5.77 -20.30 -6.51
C VAL A 115 7.20 -20.13 -7.08
N PRO A 116 8.13 -19.47 -6.36
CA PRO A 116 9.53 -19.38 -6.80
C PRO A 116 10.17 -20.75 -7.00
N GLN A 117 11.07 -20.87 -7.98
CA GLN A 117 11.70 -22.14 -8.36
C GLN A 117 12.49 -22.82 -7.23
N TRP A 118 13.00 -22.05 -6.26
CA TRP A 118 13.77 -22.57 -5.14
C TRP A 118 12.89 -23.10 -4.00
N LEU A 119 11.60 -22.75 -3.98
CA LEU A 119 10.66 -23.20 -2.96
C LEU A 119 10.03 -24.53 -3.41
N PRO A 120 9.90 -25.54 -2.53
CA PRO A 120 9.30 -26.82 -2.91
C PRO A 120 7.86 -26.67 -3.42
N GLU A 121 7.43 -27.51 -4.35
CA GLU A 121 6.07 -27.50 -4.93
C GLU A 121 4.94 -27.73 -3.91
N SER A 122 5.27 -28.17 -2.70
CA SER A 122 4.33 -28.28 -1.58
C SER A 122 3.88 -26.93 -1.02
N PHE A 123 4.57 -25.84 -1.38
CA PHE A 123 4.17 -24.48 -1.05
C PHE A 123 3.33 -23.90 -2.18
N ILE A 124 2.37 -23.03 -1.84
CA ILE A 124 1.47 -22.40 -2.78
C ILE A 124 1.58 -20.87 -2.64
N LYS A 125 1.64 -20.18 -3.78
CA LYS A 125 1.66 -18.73 -3.89
C LYS A 125 0.69 -18.30 -4.96
N THR A 126 -0.33 -17.54 -4.57
CA THR A 126 -1.43 -17.08 -5.44
C THR A 126 -1.49 -15.56 -5.59
N ASP A 127 -0.69 -14.84 -4.80
CA ASP A 127 -0.66 -13.38 -4.80
C ASP A 127 0.74 -12.81 -4.48
N GLY A 128 0.85 -11.48 -4.40
CA GLY A 128 2.09 -10.76 -4.13
C GLY A 128 2.49 -10.67 -2.66
N ALA A 129 1.76 -11.30 -1.74
CA ALA A 129 2.07 -11.21 -0.32
C ALA A 129 3.38 -11.96 0.00
N PRO A 130 4.08 -11.57 1.08
CA PRO A 130 5.36 -12.17 1.41
C PRO A 130 5.20 -13.54 2.10
N ASP A 131 4.01 -13.86 2.58
CA ASP A 131 3.65 -15.16 3.13
C ASP A 131 3.17 -16.12 2.04
N VAL A 132 3.45 -17.41 2.24
CA VAL A 132 3.08 -18.50 1.34
C VAL A 132 2.31 -19.56 2.10
N GLU A 133 1.43 -20.25 1.39
CA GLU A 133 0.68 -21.36 1.96
C GLU A 133 1.53 -22.64 1.97
N PHE A 134 1.47 -23.38 3.08
CA PHE A 134 1.99 -24.73 3.23
C PHE A 134 0.99 -25.54 4.07
N ASP A 135 0.55 -26.69 3.54
CA ASP A 135 -0.44 -27.56 4.20
C ASP A 135 -1.76 -26.82 4.55
N GLY A 136 -2.20 -25.88 3.71
CA GLY A 136 -3.41 -25.10 3.92
C GLY A 136 -3.27 -23.91 4.89
N TYR A 137 -2.07 -23.59 5.36
CA TYR A 137 -1.82 -22.49 6.30
C TYR A 137 -0.71 -21.55 5.84
N GLN A 138 -0.79 -20.26 6.23
CA GLN A 138 0.17 -19.22 5.89
C GLN A 138 0.98 -18.77 7.12
N TYR A 139 2.00 -19.55 7.52
CA TYR A 139 2.84 -19.26 8.70
C TYR A 139 4.27 -18.82 8.36
N PHE A 140 4.69 -18.95 7.10
CA PHE A 140 6.04 -18.66 6.66
C PHE A 140 6.06 -17.42 5.79
N VAL A 141 7.03 -16.54 6.05
CA VAL A 141 7.30 -15.34 5.27
C VAL A 141 8.69 -15.46 4.65
N PHE A 142 8.81 -15.13 3.38
CA PHE A 142 10.08 -15.19 2.65
C PHE A 142 10.41 -13.85 1.98
N PRO A 143 11.70 -13.47 1.93
CA PRO A 143 12.16 -12.29 1.19
C PRO A 143 12.29 -12.65 -0.29
N MET A 144 11.18 -12.57 -1.03
CA MET A 144 11.16 -12.86 -2.46
C MET A 144 11.28 -11.56 -3.28
N ASP A 145 12.05 -11.60 -4.34
CA ASP A 145 12.04 -10.58 -5.38
C ASP A 145 10.83 -10.78 -6.30
N HIS A 146 10.26 -9.68 -6.78
CA HIS A 146 9.04 -9.71 -7.60
C HIS A 146 9.17 -10.58 -8.86
N ALA A 147 10.37 -10.60 -9.45
CA ALA A 147 10.69 -11.41 -10.62
C ALA A 147 10.69 -12.94 -10.35
N GLU A 148 10.77 -13.36 -9.09
CA GLU A 148 10.74 -14.77 -8.73
C GLU A 148 9.32 -15.34 -8.79
N PHE A 149 8.30 -14.50 -8.66
CA PHE A 149 6.90 -14.92 -8.61
C PHE A 149 5.98 -14.22 -9.61
N SER A 150 6.47 -13.31 -10.45
CA SER A 150 5.73 -12.73 -11.58
C SER A 150 6.68 -12.56 -12.77
N LYS A 151 6.22 -12.90 -13.99
CA LYS A 151 7.04 -12.83 -15.21
C LYS A 151 7.01 -11.45 -15.83
N THR A 152 5.88 -10.76 -15.70
CA THR A 152 5.62 -9.45 -16.30
C THR A 152 5.74 -8.30 -15.31
N GLY A 153 5.72 -8.62 -14.01
CA GLY A 153 5.49 -7.65 -12.93
C GLY A 153 4.01 -7.54 -12.54
N VAL A 154 3.09 -7.88 -13.44
CA VAL A 154 1.65 -7.87 -13.14
C VAL A 154 1.32 -9.00 -12.17
N ILE A 155 0.37 -8.76 -11.28
CA ILE A 155 -0.28 -9.76 -10.44
C ILE A 155 -1.78 -9.50 -10.59
N GLY A 156 -2.40 -10.17 -11.56
CA GLY A 156 -3.80 -10.03 -11.87
C GLY A 156 -4.09 -9.74 -13.34
N ASN A 157 -5.25 -9.16 -13.60
CA ASN A 157 -5.76 -8.93 -14.95
C ASN A 157 -6.19 -7.47 -15.16
N PRO A 158 -5.46 -6.67 -15.95
CA PRO A 158 -5.82 -5.28 -16.22
C PRO A 158 -6.97 -5.11 -17.23
N MET A 159 -7.39 -6.17 -17.93
CA MET A 159 -8.24 -6.05 -19.13
C MET A 159 -9.67 -5.58 -18.86
N ARG A 160 -10.12 -5.62 -17.59
CA ARG A 160 -11.43 -5.10 -17.17
C ARG A 160 -11.35 -3.67 -16.59
N ALA A 161 -10.18 -3.04 -16.64
CA ALA A 161 -9.98 -1.70 -16.12
C ALA A 161 -10.71 -0.64 -16.94
N THR A 162 -11.27 0.36 -16.27
CA THR A 162 -11.88 1.53 -16.92
C THR A 162 -11.57 2.81 -16.12
N PRO A 163 -11.52 3.99 -16.76
CA PRO A 163 -11.38 5.26 -16.05
C PRO A 163 -12.48 5.46 -15.00
N GLU A 164 -13.72 5.07 -15.30
CA GLU A 164 -14.87 5.25 -14.42
C GLU A 164 -14.72 4.46 -13.12
N LYS A 165 -14.18 3.24 -13.19
CA LYS A 165 -13.85 2.45 -11.98
C LYS A 165 -12.75 3.12 -11.16
N GLY A 166 -11.77 3.72 -11.83
CA GLY A 166 -10.67 4.43 -11.16
C GLY A 166 -11.17 5.64 -10.38
N ASP A 167 -11.98 6.48 -11.01
CA ASP A 167 -12.61 7.64 -10.38
C ASP A 167 -13.47 7.22 -9.18
N GLU A 168 -14.33 6.23 -9.36
CA GLU A 168 -15.20 5.74 -8.28
C GLU A 168 -14.40 5.15 -7.12
N ALA A 169 -13.35 4.37 -7.39
CA ALA A 169 -12.48 3.83 -6.35
C ALA A 169 -11.76 4.94 -5.56
N LEU A 170 -11.21 5.94 -6.26
CA LEU A 170 -10.55 7.10 -5.64
C LEU A 170 -11.54 7.89 -4.77
N ASN A 171 -12.75 8.14 -5.26
CA ASN A 171 -13.80 8.83 -4.51
C ASN A 171 -14.19 8.05 -3.24
N ARG A 172 -14.43 6.74 -3.35
CA ARG A 172 -14.78 5.90 -2.19
C ARG A 172 -13.69 5.92 -1.11
N PHE A 173 -12.42 5.81 -1.51
CA PHE A 173 -11.30 5.91 -0.57
C PHE A 173 -11.17 7.33 0.03
N ALA A 174 -11.29 8.38 -0.77
CA ALA A 174 -11.23 9.76 -0.31
C ALA A 174 -12.36 10.07 0.70
N ASP A 175 -13.60 9.71 0.37
CA ASP A 175 -14.76 9.90 1.24
C ASP A 175 -14.61 9.15 2.56
N HIS A 176 -14.09 7.92 2.51
CA HIS A 176 -13.82 7.15 3.71
C HIS A 176 -12.74 7.82 4.59
N LEU A 177 -11.66 8.31 3.98
CA LEU A 177 -10.63 9.05 4.69
C LEU A 177 -11.17 10.34 5.31
N VAL A 178 -11.97 11.13 4.59
CA VAL A 178 -12.57 12.37 5.11
C VAL A 178 -13.42 12.09 6.36
N LYS A 179 -14.26 11.05 6.32
CA LYS A 179 -15.06 10.63 7.49
C LYS A 179 -14.17 10.24 8.67
N ALA A 180 -13.08 9.52 8.42
CA ALA A 180 -12.12 9.17 9.48
C ALA A 180 -11.39 10.41 10.04
N LEU A 181 -11.00 11.36 9.20
CA LEU A 181 -10.37 12.61 9.62
C LEU A 181 -11.29 13.43 10.54
N ASP A 182 -12.60 13.45 10.28
CA ASP A 182 -13.58 14.11 11.15
C ASP A 182 -13.67 13.46 12.54
N GLU A 183 -13.57 12.13 12.64
CA GLU A 183 -13.48 11.44 13.92
C GLU A 183 -12.14 11.71 14.62
N PHE A 184 -11.03 11.68 13.87
CA PHE A 184 -9.70 11.96 14.43
C PHE A 184 -9.59 13.37 14.98
N ARG A 185 -10.30 14.36 14.42
CA ARG A 185 -10.34 15.74 14.94
C ARG A 185 -10.79 15.80 16.41
N ARG A 186 -11.66 14.88 16.84
CA ARG A 186 -12.22 14.83 18.22
C ARG A 186 -11.26 14.21 19.24
N VAL A 187 -10.22 13.52 18.81
CA VAL A 187 -9.25 12.87 19.71
C VAL A 187 -8.37 13.92 20.39
N ASP A 188 -8.37 13.99 21.72
CA ASP A 188 -7.41 14.83 22.44
C ASP A 188 -6.00 14.23 22.36
N VAL A 189 -5.02 15.07 22.03
CA VAL A 189 -3.62 14.64 21.84
C VAL A 189 -2.68 15.59 22.56
N THR A 190 -1.91 15.03 23.48
CA THR A 190 -0.86 15.76 24.20
C THR A 190 0.50 15.41 23.62
N VAL A 191 1.11 16.37 22.93
CA VAL A 191 2.48 16.23 22.42
C VAL A 191 3.46 16.62 23.54
N THR A 192 4.28 15.67 23.98
CA THR A 192 5.25 15.82 25.08
C THR A 192 6.63 16.28 24.62
N LYS A 193 6.99 16.03 23.35
CA LYS A 193 8.27 16.46 22.76
C LYS A 193 8.06 17.13 21.40
N ARG A 194 8.03 18.46 21.40
CA ARG A 194 7.90 19.27 20.16
C ARG A 194 9.23 19.60 19.53
N ALA A 195 10.18 20.11 20.31
CA ALA A 195 11.48 20.56 19.83
C ALA A 195 12.18 19.51 18.97
N PHE A 196 12.61 19.94 17.78
CA PHE A 196 13.38 19.13 16.82
C PHE A 196 14.62 19.95 16.42
N GLU A 197 15.47 20.18 17.42
CA GLU A 197 16.59 21.11 17.37
C GLU A 197 17.92 20.38 17.08
N ASP A 198 18.05 19.12 17.49
CA ASP A 198 19.22 18.25 17.27
C ASP A 198 19.20 17.61 15.87
N ARG A 199 18.89 18.38 14.83
CA ARG A 199 18.70 17.90 13.44
C ARG A 199 19.94 18.07 12.55
N VAL A 200 21.08 18.40 13.15
CA VAL A 200 22.37 18.66 12.48
C VAL A 200 23.47 17.91 13.22
#